data_AF-A0A0D1Y3D9-F1
#
_entry.id   AF-A0A0D1Y3D9-F1
#
_cell.length_a   1.000
_cell.length_b   1.000
_cell.length_c   1.000
_cell.angle_alpha   90.00
_cell.angle_beta   90.00
_cell.angle_gamma   90.00
#
_symmetry.space_group_name_H-M   'P 1'
#
loop_
_entity.id
_entity.type
_entity.pdbx_description
1 polymer ?
#
loop_
_entity_poly.entity_id
_entity_poly.type
_entity_poly.pdbx_seq_one_letter_code
_entity_poly.pdbx_strand_id
1 'polypeptide(L)'
;MADTAPSAKFLQARISTLTTTLIKRLENILAVAVNPDTMADSTDASLPPSLTETAVQQFQLDAEAQSLIRACEDIMMLTRNMKDLWLFGGLHTLTGDDTDDKTPGAVQEKRDMEEDARMVEQGFQRFLERYETIINNNDNETLA
;
A
#
# COMPACT_ATOMS: atom_id res chain seq x y z
N MET A 1 -0.89 29.34 -1.07
CA MET A 1 -0.47 28.31 -0.09
C MET A 1 -0.69 26.99 -0.78
N ALA A 2 0.38 26.29 -1.16
CA ALA A 2 0.27 25.04 -1.92
C ALA A 2 -0.33 23.98 -0.98
N ASP A 3 -1.56 23.56 -1.28
CA ASP A 3 -2.21 22.39 -0.70
C ASP A 3 -1.33 21.18 -1.00
N THR A 4 -0.50 20.81 -0.03
CA THR A 4 0.30 19.58 -0.13
C THR A 4 -0.64 18.43 0.20
N ALA A 5 -1.41 18.03 -0.81
CA ALA A 5 -2.22 16.84 -0.76
C ALA A 5 -1.43 15.66 -0.14
N PRO A 6 -1.95 14.96 0.88
CA PRO A 6 -1.26 13.83 1.47
C PRO A 6 -1.01 12.73 0.41
N SER A 7 0.27 12.46 0.18
CA SER A 7 0.74 11.47 -0.79
C SER A 7 0.22 10.05 -0.46
N ALA A 8 0.01 9.23 -1.48
CA ALA A 8 -0.34 7.81 -1.34
C ALA A 8 0.58 7.05 -0.36
N LYS A 9 1.88 7.38 -0.34
CA LYS A 9 2.85 6.79 0.61
C LYS A 9 2.53 7.12 2.07
N PHE A 10 2.07 8.34 2.35
CA PHE A 10 1.67 8.76 3.69
C PHE A 10 0.38 8.05 4.13
N LEU A 11 -0.59 7.92 3.23
CA LEU A 11 -1.84 7.18 3.50
C LEU A 11 -1.55 5.71 3.78
N GLN A 12 -0.71 5.07 2.96
CA GLN A 12 -0.28 3.68 3.16
C GLN A 12 0.42 3.50 4.51
N ALA A 13 1.38 4.39 4.86
CA ALA A 13 2.07 4.32 6.14
C ALA A 13 1.10 4.45 7.33
N ARG A 14 0.10 5.33 7.21
CA ARG A 14 -0.93 5.52 8.23
C ARG A 14 -1.86 4.31 8.35
N ILE A 15 -2.28 3.70 7.23
CA ILE A 15 -3.02 2.44 7.22
C ILE A 15 -2.22 1.35 7.92
N SER A 16 -0.96 1.15 7.53
CA SER A 16 -0.10 0.12 8.15
C SER A 16 0.06 0.32 9.65
N THR A 17 0.29 1.57 10.09
CA THR A 17 0.43 1.90 11.53
C THR A 17 -0.84 1.59 12.31
N LEU A 18 -2.01 1.97 11.78
CA LEU A 18 -3.29 1.73 12.42
C LEU A 18 -3.62 0.23 12.46
N THR A 19 -3.41 -0.50 11.36
CA THR A 19 -3.61 -1.96 11.31
C THR A 19 -2.71 -2.68 12.31
N THR A 20 -1.42 -2.34 12.38
CA THR A 20 -0.50 -2.92 13.38
C THR A 20 -0.95 -2.59 14.80
N THR A 21 -1.46 -1.38 15.03
CA THR A 21 -1.98 -0.98 16.35
C THR A 21 -3.20 -1.82 16.72
N LEU A 22 -4.18 -1.99 15.83
CA LEU A 22 -5.34 -2.85 16.07
C LEU A 22 -4.94 -4.28 16.44
N ILE A 23 -4.04 -4.87 15.67
CA ILE A 23 -3.57 -6.25 15.90
C ILE A 23 -2.93 -6.36 17.28
N LYS A 24 -2.02 -5.44 17.63
CA LYS A 24 -1.35 -5.45 18.94
C LYS A 24 -2.32 -5.27 20.10
N ARG A 25 -3.32 -4.41 19.97
CA ARG A 25 -4.34 -4.22 21.02
C ARG A 25 -5.19 -5.46 21.21
N LEU A 26 -5.59 -6.13 20.12
CA LEU A 26 -6.30 -7.39 20.20
C LEU A 26 -5.45 -8.50 20.83
N GLU A 27 -4.17 -8.58 20.47
CA GLU A 27 -3.21 -9.52 21.06
C GLU A 27 -3.05 -9.30 22.57
N ASN A 28 -2.93 -8.04 23.01
CA ASN A 28 -2.86 -7.71 24.43
C ASN A 28 -4.14 -8.11 25.18
N ILE A 29 -5.33 -7.88 24.61
CA ILE A 29 -6.60 -8.29 25.20
C ILE A 29 -6.62 -9.81 25.37
N LEU A 30 -6.25 -10.56 24.33
CA LEU A 30 -6.21 -12.02 24.38
C LEU A 30 -5.17 -12.54 25.38
N ALA A 31 -4.02 -11.89 25.49
CA ALA A 31 -3.00 -12.25 26.48
C ALA A 31 -3.50 -12.08 27.92
N VAL A 32 -4.26 -11.01 28.21
CA VAL A 32 -4.84 -10.78 29.54
C VAL A 32 -6.00 -11.74 29.83
N ALA A 33 -6.85 -12.03 28.83
CA ALA A 33 -8.02 -12.90 29.00
C ALA A 33 -7.68 -14.40 29.04
N VAL A 34 -6.68 -14.84 28.28
CA VAL A 34 -6.22 -16.23 28.18
C VAL A 34 -4.96 -16.41 29.03
N ASN A 35 -5.00 -15.95 30.28
CA ASN A 35 -3.92 -16.24 31.21
C ASN A 35 -3.93 -17.75 31.50
N PRO A 36 -2.87 -18.50 31.17
CA PRO A 36 -2.83 -19.95 31.39
C PRO A 36 -2.89 -20.30 32.88
N ASP A 37 -2.49 -19.38 33.76
CA ASP A 37 -2.55 -19.56 35.21
C ASP A 37 -3.99 -19.64 35.75
N THR A 38 -4.98 -19.02 35.08
CA THR A 38 -6.39 -19.13 35.47
C THR A 38 -7.10 -20.33 34.84
N MET A 39 -6.53 -20.93 33.79
CA MET A 39 -7.08 -22.08 33.07
C MET A 39 -6.48 -23.42 33.52
N ALA A 40 -5.20 -23.43 33.93
CA ALA A 40 -4.47 -24.61 34.38
C ALA A 40 -4.81 -25.05 35.81
N ASP A 41 -5.49 -24.21 36.59
CA ASP A 41 -5.86 -24.49 37.97
C ASP A 41 -7.19 -25.24 38.13
N SER A 42 -7.61 -25.97 37.09
CA SER A 42 -8.83 -26.78 37.12
C SER A 42 -8.57 -28.22 37.58
N THR A 43 -7.33 -28.60 37.87
CA THR A 43 -6.96 -29.97 38.32
C THR A 43 -6.30 -30.06 39.69
N ASP A 44 -5.88 -28.95 40.30
CA ASP A 44 -5.45 -28.90 41.70
C ASP A 44 -6.10 -27.69 42.35
N ALA A 45 -6.52 -27.81 43.61
CA ALA A 45 -7.27 -26.79 44.32
C ALA A 45 -6.38 -25.59 44.73
N SER A 46 -5.88 -24.80 43.79
CA SER A 46 -5.29 -23.50 44.12
C SER A 46 -6.40 -22.47 44.37
N LEU A 47 -6.05 -21.46 45.15
CA LEU A 47 -7.00 -20.50 45.69
C LEU A 47 -7.69 -19.71 44.55
N PRO A 48 -8.95 -19.26 44.75
CA PRO A 48 -9.59 -18.36 43.80
C PRO A 48 -8.68 -17.16 43.51
N PRO A 49 -8.62 -16.68 42.25
CA PRO A 49 -7.78 -15.53 41.90
C PRO A 49 -8.08 -14.37 42.83
N SER A 50 -7.03 -13.68 43.30
CA SER A 50 -7.18 -12.60 44.27
C SER A 50 -8.10 -11.52 43.70
N LEU A 51 -9.00 -10.96 44.51
CA LEU A 51 -9.88 -9.86 44.11
C LEU A 51 -9.10 -8.68 43.52
N THR A 52 -7.88 -8.43 44.02
CA THR A 52 -7.00 -7.39 43.50
C THR A 52 -6.45 -7.73 42.12
N GLU A 53 -6.15 -8.99 41.86
CA GLU A 53 -5.62 -9.46 40.58
C GLU A 53 -6.70 -9.41 39.50
N THR A 54 -7.91 -9.89 39.82
CA THR A 54 -9.07 -9.77 38.93
C THR A 54 -9.42 -8.30 38.64
N ALA A 55 -9.34 -7.42 39.64
CA ALA A 55 -9.58 -5.99 39.43
C ALA A 55 -8.52 -5.35 38.50
N VAL A 56 -7.25 -5.75 38.62
CA VAL A 56 -6.18 -5.29 37.73
C VAL A 56 -6.39 -5.82 36.30
N GLN A 57 -6.76 -7.09 36.13
CA GLN A 57 -7.08 -7.66 34.83
C GLN A 57 -8.24 -6.94 34.16
N GLN A 58 -9.32 -6.67 34.91
CA GLN A 58 -10.48 -5.92 34.40
C GLN A 58 -10.08 -4.53 33.91
N PHE A 59 -9.29 -3.79 34.70
CA PHE A 59 -8.81 -2.47 34.30
C PHE A 59 -7.95 -2.50 33.04
N GLN A 60 -7.07 -3.51 32.90
CA GLN A 60 -6.25 -3.68 31.70
C GLN A 60 -7.09 -3.99 30.47
N LEU A 61 -8.09 -4.87 30.59
CA LEU A 61 -9.03 -5.16 29.51
C LEU A 61 -9.79 -3.91 29.07
N ASP A 62 -10.29 -3.11 30.02
CA ASP A 62 -11.02 -1.88 29.72
C ASP A 62 -10.13 -0.83 29.02
N ALA A 63 -8.88 -0.68 29.48
CA ALA A 63 -7.91 0.24 28.88
C ALA A 63 -7.53 -0.19 27.44
N GLU A 64 -7.25 -1.48 27.24
CA GLU A 64 -6.90 -2.01 25.92
C GLU A 64 -8.11 -1.93 24.96
N ALA A 65 -9.32 -2.24 25.42
CA ALA A 65 -10.55 -2.11 24.64
C ALA A 65 -10.83 -0.66 24.20
N GLN A 66 -10.66 0.32 25.10
CA GLN A 66 -10.80 1.73 24.74
C GLN A 66 -9.78 2.17 23.69
N SER A 67 -8.53 1.71 23.82
CA SER A 67 -7.49 2.03 22.85
C SER A 67 -7.74 1.39 21.47
N LEU A 68 -8.34 0.19 21.45
CA LEU A 68 -8.79 -0.47 20.22
C LEU A 68 -9.90 0.32 19.52
N ILE A 69 -10.92 0.76 20.27
CA ILE A 69 -12.02 1.57 19.73
C ILE A 69 -11.46 2.85 19.11
N ARG A 70 -10.51 3.53 19.79
CA ARG A 70 -9.87 4.73 19.27
C ARG A 70 -9.11 4.47 17.96
N ALA A 71 -8.39 3.36 17.86
CA ALA A 71 -7.73 2.96 16.61
C ALA A 71 -8.74 2.70 15.47
N CYS A 72 -9.90 2.10 15.77
CA CYS A 72 -10.98 1.93 14.80
C CYS A 72 -11.54 3.27 14.33
N GLU A 73 -11.79 4.21 15.25
CA GLU A 73 -12.24 5.56 14.92
C GLU A 73 -11.24 6.30 14.02
N ASP A 74 -9.95 6.17 14.29
CA ASP A 74 -8.88 6.74 13.47
C ASP A 74 -8.87 6.17 12.05
N ILE A 75 -9.11 4.87 11.87
CA ILE A 75 -9.27 4.26 10.54
C ILE A 75 -10.52 4.80 9.84
N MET A 76 -11.65 4.90 10.54
CA MET A 76 -12.88 5.43 9.97
C MET A 76 -12.69 6.89 9.49
N MET A 77 -12.04 7.72 10.32
CA MET A 77 -11.67 9.08 9.94
C MET A 77 -10.73 9.10 8.73
N LEU A 78 -9.74 8.21 8.67
CA LEU A 78 -8.85 8.08 7.52
C LEU A 78 -9.62 7.74 6.24
N THR A 79 -10.54 6.78 6.30
CA THR A 79 -11.35 6.42 5.12
C THR A 79 -12.25 7.56 4.66
N ARG A 80 -12.81 8.35 5.59
CA ARG A 80 -13.57 9.55 5.24
C ARG A 80 -12.68 10.56 4.55
N ASN A 81 -11.51 10.86 5.11
CA ASN A 81 -10.55 11.78 4.50
C ASN A 81 -10.14 11.29 3.11
N MET A 82 -9.87 9.99 2.92
CA MET A 82 -9.56 9.44 1.59
C MET A 82 -10.70 9.60 0.59
N LYS A 83 -11.95 9.42 1.02
CA LYS A 83 -13.13 9.67 0.18
C LYS A 83 -13.28 11.15 -0.16
N ASP A 84 -13.10 12.03 0.82
CA ASP A 84 -13.16 13.48 0.60
C ASP A 84 -12.05 13.91 -0.37
N LEU A 85 -10.82 13.42 -0.19
CA LEU A 85 -9.72 13.66 -1.12
C LEU A 85 -10.00 13.14 -2.53
N TRP A 86 -10.63 11.97 -2.65
CA TRP A 86 -11.02 11.42 -3.95
C TRP A 86 -12.11 12.26 -4.62
N LEU A 87 -13.12 12.72 -3.87
CA LEU A 87 -14.22 13.53 -4.38
C LEU A 87 -13.79 14.97 -4.75
N PHE A 88 -12.85 15.55 -4.01
CA PHE A 88 -12.41 16.94 -4.19
C PHE A 88 -11.10 17.08 -4.98
N GLY A 89 -10.62 15.99 -5.60
CA GLY A 89 -9.46 16.03 -6.51
C GLY A 89 -8.09 16.23 -5.83
N GLY A 90 -8.02 16.06 -4.50
CA GLY A 90 -6.77 16.14 -3.74
C GLY A 90 -6.01 14.81 -3.67
N LEU A 91 -6.54 13.73 -4.23
CA LEU A 91 -5.90 12.42 -4.18
C LEU A 91 -5.05 12.16 -5.44
N HIS A 92 -3.79 12.58 -5.42
CA HIS A 92 -2.81 12.12 -6.42
C HIS A 92 -2.41 10.66 -6.15
N THR A 93 -3.27 9.71 -6.52
CA THR A 93 -2.95 8.27 -6.55
C THR A 93 -2.49 7.78 -7.92
N LEU A 94 -2.72 8.57 -8.96
CA LEU A 94 -2.21 8.35 -10.30
C LEU A 94 -1.07 9.34 -10.53
N THR A 95 0.16 8.85 -10.47
CA THR A 95 1.39 9.61 -10.75
C THR A 95 1.48 10.10 -12.20
N GLY A 96 0.42 9.97 -13.01
CA GLY A 96 0.51 10.12 -14.46
C GLY A 96 -0.60 10.88 -15.16
N ASP A 97 -1.67 11.31 -14.49
CA ASP A 97 -2.81 11.90 -15.24
C ASP A 97 -2.88 13.42 -15.16
N ASP A 98 -2.45 14.07 -14.06
CA ASP A 98 -2.85 15.47 -13.83
C ASP A 98 -1.76 16.47 -13.40
N THR A 99 -0.48 16.09 -13.33
CA THR A 99 0.59 17.07 -13.04
C THR A 99 1.51 17.31 -14.23
N ASP A 100 1.09 18.31 -15.00
CA ASP A 100 1.93 19.42 -15.43
C ASP A 100 3.00 19.05 -16.48
N ASP A 101 2.61 19.23 -17.75
CA ASP A 101 3.44 19.34 -18.97
C ASP A 101 4.54 20.43 -18.89
N LYS A 102 4.80 20.96 -17.69
CA LYS A 102 5.73 22.06 -17.37
C LYS A 102 6.71 21.71 -16.24
N THR A 103 6.72 20.49 -15.72
CA THR A 103 7.80 20.06 -14.82
C THR A 103 9.02 19.69 -15.67
N PRO A 104 10.19 20.36 -15.51
CA PRO A 104 11.33 20.16 -16.41
C PRO A 104 11.88 18.72 -16.43
N GLY A 105 11.60 17.91 -15.40
CA GLY A 105 11.93 16.47 -15.39
C GLY A 105 10.97 15.61 -16.22
N ALA A 106 9.67 15.92 -16.25
CA ALA A 106 8.67 15.16 -17.01
C ALA A 106 8.81 15.39 -18.52
N VAL A 107 9.24 16.58 -18.93
CA VAL A 107 9.60 16.87 -20.33
C VAL A 107 10.82 16.05 -20.75
N GLN A 108 11.79 15.84 -19.86
CA GLN A 108 12.98 15.05 -20.16
C GLN A 108 12.63 13.57 -20.32
N GLU A 109 11.83 13.00 -19.41
CA GLU A 109 11.40 11.59 -19.51
C GLU A 109 10.56 11.32 -20.77
N LYS A 110 9.70 12.27 -21.18
CA LYS A 110 8.98 12.17 -22.47
C LYS A 110 9.93 12.19 -23.66
N ARG A 111 10.93 13.07 -23.64
CA ARG A 111 11.91 13.19 -24.73
C ARG A 111 12.77 11.94 -24.86
N ASP A 112 13.20 11.38 -23.74
CA ASP A 112 13.99 10.14 -23.72
C ASP A 112 13.13 8.97 -24.25
N MET A 113 11.86 8.89 -23.87
CA MET A 113 10.90 7.90 -24.39
C MET A 113 10.64 8.07 -25.90
N GLU A 114 10.54 9.30 -26.40
CA GLU A 114 10.37 9.58 -27.83
C GLU A 114 11.63 9.25 -28.65
N GLU A 115 12.82 9.45 -28.08
CA GLU A 115 14.09 9.07 -28.71
C GLU A 115 14.24 7.53 -28.80
N ASP A 116 13.89 6.83 -27.72
CA ASP A 116 13.86 5.36 -27.70
C ASP A 116 12.85 4.80 -28.72
N ALA A 117 11.65 5.39 -28.80
CA ALA A 117 10.63 4.99 -29.78
C ALA A 117 11.13 5.16 -31.22
N ARG A 118 11.80 6.28 -31.54
CA ARG A 118 12.41 6.50 -32.87
C ARG A 118 13.53 5.52 -33.18
N MET A 119 14.33 5.14 -32.18
CA MET A 119 15.40 4.15 -32.38
C MET A 119 14.79 2.78 -32.75
N VAL A 120 13.70 2.39 -32.10
CA VAL A 120 12.98 1.15 -32.39
C VAL A 120 12.37 1.20 -33.80
N GLU A 121 11.74 2.31 -34.19
CA GLU A 121 11.18 2.47 -35.54
C GLU A 121 12.26 2.36 -36.62
N GLN A 122 13.41 3.03 -36.45
CA GLN A 122 14.52 2.93 -37.41
C GLN A 122 15.12 1.52 -37.44
N GLY A 123 15.23 0.86 -36.29
CA GLY A 123 15.66 -0.53 -36.20
C GLY A 123 14.72 -1.47 -36.94
N PHE A 124 13.41 -1.26 -36.79
CA PHE A 124 12.37 -2.02 -37.47
C PHE A 124 12.37 -1.76 -38.98
N GLN A 125 12.54 -0.51 -39.42
CA GLN A 125 12.63 -0.17 -40.83
C GLN A 125 13.83 -0.84 -41.52
N ARG A 126 15.01 -0.78 -40.89
CA ARG A 126 16.22 -1.47 -41.39
C ARG A 126 16.05 -2.99 -41.40
N PHE A 127 15.31 -3.53 -40.44
CA PHE A 127 14.97 -4.95 -40.40
C PHE A 127 14.07 -5.32 -41.59
N LEU A 128 13.03 -4.54 -41.87
CA LEU A 128 12.15 -4.74 -43.02
C LEU A 128 12.91 -4.63 -44.36
N GLU A 129 13.76 -3.63 -44.53
CA GLU A 129 14.59 -3.47 -45.74
C GLU A 129 15.52 -4.68 -45.94
N ARG A 130 16.13 -5.18 -44.86
CA ARG A 130 16.96 -6.39 -44.93
C ARG A 130 16.12 -7.62 -45.28
N TYR A 131 14.91 -7.75 -44.75
CA TYR A 131 13.99 -8.84 -45.11
C TYR A 131 13.56 -8.77 -46.59
N GLU A 132 13.21 -7.59 -47.08
CA GLU A 132 12.85 -7.38 -48.49
C GLU A 132 14.03 -7.68 -49.42
N THR A 133 15.25 -7.30 -49.02
CA THR A 133 16.47 -7.63 -49.77
C THR A 133 16.74 -9.14 -49.79
N ILE A 134 16.49 -9.84 -48.68
CA ILE A 134 16.66 -11.30 -48.61
C ILE A 134 15.62 -12.02 -49.48
N ILE A 135 14.37 -11.53 -49.52
CA ILE A 135 13.31 -12.08 -50.39
C ILE A 135 13.69 -11.88 -51.87
N ASN A 136 14.08 -10.66 -52.26
CA ASN A 136 14.46 -10.35 -53.64
C ASN A 136 15.72 -11.12 -54.11
N ASN A 137 16.67 -11.42 -53.23
CA ASN A 137 17.82 -12.26 -53.57
C ASN A 137 17.43 -13.75 -53.73
N ASN A 138 16.48 -14.25 -52.94
CA ASN A 138 15.97 -15.61 -53.06
C ASN A 138 15.17 -15.81 -54.38
N ASP A 139 14.46 -14.76 -54.82
CA ASP A 139 13.73 -14.76 -56.09
C ASP A 139 14.67 -14.71 -57.31
N ASN A 140 15.84 -14.08 -57.18
CA ASN A 140 16.86 -14.05 -58.24
C ASN A 140 17.70 -15.34 -58.33
N GLU A 141 17.89 -16.08 -57.23
CA GLU A 141 18.56 -17.39 -57.25
C GLU A 141 17.70 -18.52 -57.84
N THR A 142 16.38 -18.33 -57.95
CA THR A 142 15.46 -19.32 -58.53
C THR A 142 15.24 -19.16 -60.05
N LEU A 143 15.83 -18.12 -60.67
CA LEU A 143 15.73 -17.83 -62.11
C LEU A 143 17.08 -17.93 -62.86
N ALA A 144 18.11 -18.53 -62.26
CA ALA A 144 19.41 -18.83 -62.91
C ALA A 144 19.58 -20.33 -63.17
#